data_AF-A0A0Q4L8F4-F1
#
_entry.id   AF-A0A0Q4L8F4-F1
#
_cell.length_a   1.000
_cell.length_b   1.000
_cell.length_c   1.000
_cell.angle_alpha   90.00
_cell.angle_beta   90.00
_cell.angle_gamma   90.00
#
_symmetry.space_group_name_H-M   'P 1'
#
loop_
_entity.id
_entity.type
_entity.pdbx_description
1 polymer ?
#
loop_
_entity_poly.entity_id
_entity_poly.type
_entity_poly.pdbx_seq_one_letter_code
_entity_poly.pdbx_strand_id
1 'polypeptide(L)'
;MKSKFFSITILPIAAFILTLSIFFCGCKKDQLTINEEKRFAEVGFKPAPSNPYDGGWGVTLKPDGVVDIAPGGDVIYRGTYKINGKNLKISTDQMKFNFEILSETEIKEKQYGTILRLIP
;
A
#
# COMPACT_ATOMS: atom_id res chain seq x y z
N MET A 1 -34.70 -56.61 -5.56
CA MET A 1 -34.31 -55.25 -5.98
C MET A 1 -33.76 -54.51 -4.77
N LYS A 2 -32.44 -54.23 -4.73
CA LYS A 2 -31.82 -53.42 -3.65
C LYS A 2 -31.91 -51.94 -4.07
N SER A 3 -32.83 -51.18 -3.50
CA SER A 3 -32.88 -49.73 -3.74
C SER A 3 -31.71 -49.07 -2.99
N LYS A 4 -30.88 -48.35 -3.75
CA LYS A 4 -29.79 -47.56 -3.18
C LYS A 4 -30.40 -46.28 -2.60
N PHE A 5 -30.53 -46.23 -1.28
CA PHE A 5 -30.79 -44.98 -0.57
C PHE A 5 -29.54 -44.10 -0.71
N PHE A 6 -29.54 -43.21 -1.71
CA PHE A 6 -28.58 -42.12 -1.74
C PHE A 6 -28.91 -41.19 -0.57
N SER A 7 -27.98 -41.08 0.38
CA SER A 7 -28.13 -40.29 1.62
C SER A 7 -28.41 -38.83 1.31
N ILE A 8 -29.60 -38.37 1.68
CA ILE A 8 -30.10 -36.98 1.59
C ILE A 8 -29.25 -36.01 2.45
N THR A 9 -28.40 -36.53 3.35
CA THR A 9 -27.51 -35.77 4.23
C THR A 9 -26.24 -35.21 3.56
N ILE A 10 -25.93 -35.60 2.33
CA ILE A 10 -24.69 -35.17 1.64
C ILE A 10 -24.84 -33.79 0.99
N LEU A 11 -26.05 -33.44 0.53
CA LEU A 11 -26.35 -32.14 -0.11
C LEU A 11 -26.06 -30.89 0.75
N PRO A 12 -26.47 -30.82 2.03
CA PRO A 12 -26.23 -29.63 2.85
C PRO A 12 -24.75 -29.45 3.21
N ILE A 13 -23.98 -30.54 3.31
CA ILE A 13 -22.55 -30.50 3.60
C ILE A 13 -21.78 -29.92 2.42
N ALA A 14 -22.12 -30.34 1.19
CA ALA A 14 -21.50 -29.79 -0.02
C ALA A 14 -21.82 -28.29 -0.19
N ALA A 15 -23.05 -27.87 0.11
CA ALA A 15 -23.44 -26.46 0.09
C ALA A 15 -22.71 -25.63 1.14
N PHE A 16 -22.48 -26.18 2.34
CA PHE A 16 -21.71 -25.52 3.42
C PHE A 16 -20.23 -25.38 3.10
N ILE A 17 -19.62 -26.39 2.47
CA ILE A 17 -18.21 -26.31 2.01
C ILE A 17 -18.07 -25.30 0.87
N LEU A 18 -19.06 -25.21 -0.03
CA LEU A 18 -19.08 -24.24 -1.12
C LEU A 18 -19.25 -22.80 -0.61
N THR A 19 -20.12 -22.55 0.39
CA THR A 19 -20.24 -21.21 0.99
C THR A 19 -18.99 -20.80 1.76
N LEU A 20 -18.35 -21.74 2.47
CA LEU A 20 -17.13 -21.46 3.24
C LEU A 20 -15.96 -21.06 2.33
N SER A 21 -15.85 -21.64 1.14
CA SER A 21 -14.76 -21.38 0.19
C SER A 21 -14.84 -20.01 -0.50
N ILE A 22 -16.03 -19.39 -0.59
CA ILE A 22 -16.22 -18.03 -1.14
C ILE A 22 -15.70 -16.95 -0.16
N PHE A 23 -15.71 -17.22 1.15
CA PHE A 23 -15.18 -16.27 2.15
C PHE A 23 -13.65 -16.16 2.15
N PHE A 24 -12.93 -17.19 1.68
CA PHE A 24 -11.46 -17.18 1.68
C PHE A 24 -10.83 -16.53 0.44
N CYS A 25 -11.61 -16.17 -0.60
CA CYS A 25 -11.09 -15.46 -1.77
C CYS A 25 -10.92 -13.95 -1.57
N GLY A 26 -11.15 -13.43 -0.35
CA GLY A 26 -10.88 -12.05 0.02
C GLY A 26 -9.39 -11.72 0.22
N CYS A 27 -8.50 -12.27 -0.60
CA CYS A 27 -7.12 -11.76 -0.69
C CYS A 27 -7.20 -10.35 -1.27
N LYS A 28 -7.20 -9.34 -0.38
CA LYS A 28 -7.10 -7.93 -0.79
C LYS A 28 -5.79 -7.77 -1.55
N LYS A 29 -5.86 -7.74 -2.88
CA LYS A 29 -4.74 -7.36 -3.72
C LYS A 29 -4.25 -5.98 -3.28
N ASP A 30 -2.96 -5.85 -3.05
CA ASP A 30 -2.36 -4.56 -2.75
C ASP A 30 -2.61 -3.60 -3.91
N GLN A 31 -3.04 -2.37 -3.59
CA GLN A 31 -3.38 -1.36 -4.59
C GLN A 31 -2.14 -0.77 -5.27
N LEU A 32 -0.95 -1.04 -4.71
CA LEU A 32 0.33 -0.60 -5.22
C LEU A 32 1.30 -1.78 -5.18
N THR A 33 1.88 -2.11 -6.34
CA THR A 33 2.93 -3.12 -6.47
C THR A 33 4.27 -2.45 -6.75
N ILE A 34 5.34 -2.90 -6.08
CA ILE A 34 6.71 -2.35 -6.23
C ILE A 34 7.62 -3.42 -6.85
N ASN A 35 7.55 -3.56 -8.18
CA ASN A 35 8.42 -4.46 -8.94
C ASN A 35 9.70 -3.76 -9.43
N GLU A 36 9.70 -2.44 -9.41
CA GLU A 36 10.79 -1.55 -9.76
C GLU A 36 10.83 -0.38 -8.77
N GLU A 37 11.91 0.41 -8.79
CA GLU A 37 12.00 1.62 -7.98
C GLU A 37 10.92 2.61 -8.40
N LYS A 38 10.09 3.05 -7.43
CA LYS A 38 9.04 4.04 -7.65
C LYS A 38 9.29 5.28 -6.82
N ARG A 39 9.40 6.43 -7.49
CA ARG A 39 9.65 7.75 -6.88
C ARG A 39 8.37 8.57 -6.90
N PHE A 40 7.92 9.01 -5.74
CA PHE A 40 6.76 9.87 -5.56
C PHE A 40 7.23 11.24 -5.06
N ALA A 41 6.74 12.31 -5.66
CA ALA A 41 7.06 13.68 -5.29
C ALA A 41 5.79 14.48 -5.00
N GLU A 42 5.87 15.42 -4.07
CA GLU A 42 4.77 16.31 -3.70
C GLU A 42 4.17 17.05 -4.91
N VAL A 43 2.84 17.01 -5.01
CA VAL A 43 2.11 17.72 -6.05
C VAL A 43 2.04 19.21 -5.71
N GLY A 44 2.55 20.05 -6.61
CA GLY A 44 2.40 21.50 -6.51
C GLY A 44 3.37 22.17 -5.53
N PHE A 45 4.35 21.44 -4.99
CA PHE A 45 5.43 22.04 -4.22
C PHE A 45 6.18 23.08 -5.07
N LYS A 46 6.42 24.25 -4.48
CA LYS A 46 7.18 25.35 -5.09
C LYS A 46 8.26 25.76 -4.09
N PRO A 47 9.55 25.52 -4.38
CA PRO A 47 10.61 25.89 -3.46
C PRO A 47 10.65 27.41 -3.29
N ALA A 48 10.80 27.86 -2.04
CA ALA A 48 11.03 29.27 -1.73
C ALA A 48 12.45 29.68 -2.17
N PRO A 49 12.62 30.68 -3.06
CA PRO A 49 13.94 31.10 -3.54
C PRO A 49 14.90 31.57 -2.43
N SER A 50 14.35 32.03 -1.31
CA SER A 50 15.10 32.53 -0.16
C SER A 50 15.54 31.45 0.83
N ASN A 51 15.08 30.21 0.67
CA ASN A 51 15.41 29.10 1.58
C ASN A 51 15.97 27.90 0.80
N PRO A 52 17.30 27.72 0.73
CA PRO A 52 17.91 26.61 0.00
C PRO A 52 17.62 25.24 0.63
N TYR A 53 17.12 25.21 1.86
CA TYR A 53 16.72 23.99 2.57
C TYR A 53 15.23 23.69 2.41
N ASP A 54 14.50 24.47 1.63
CA ASP A 54 13.08 24.21 1.36
C ASP A 54 12.96 23.09 0.32
N GLY A 55 12.38 21.98 0.74
CA GLY A 55 12.15 20.81 -0.10
C GLY A 55 10.74 20.28 0.13
N GLY A 56 10.14 19.77 -0.95
CA GLY A 56 8.83 19.12 -0.89
C GLY A 56 8.95 17.70 -0.37
N TRP A 57 7.79 17.09 -0.13
CA TRP A 57 7.74 15.67 0.22
C TRP A 57 8.26 14.80 -0.93
N GLY A 58 9.04 13.78 -0.57
CA GLY A 58 9.56 12.77 -1.48
C GLY A 58 9.55 11.37 -0.86
N VAL A 59 9.13 10.37 -1.63
CA VAL A 59 9.14 8.96 -1.21
C VAL A 59 9.69 8.10 -2.35
N THR A 60 10.75 7.34 -2.10
CA THR A 60 11.30 6.38 -3.06
C THR A 60 11.15 4.97 -2.50
N LEU A 61 10.29 4.15 -3.11
CA LEU A 61 10.05 2.76 -2.74
C LEU A 61 10.87 1.83 -3.63
N LYS A 62 11.64 0.91 -3.02
CA LYS A 62 12.47 -0.06 -3.75
C LYS A 62 11.90 -1.47 -3.65
N PRO A 63 12.12 -2.35 -4.65
CA PRO A 63 11.58 -3.71 -4.66
C PRO A 63 12.06 -4.61 -3.50
N ASP A 64 13.20 -4.28 -2.91
CA ASP A 64 13.80 -4.99 -1.76
C ASP A 64 13.17 -4.61 -0.40
N GLY A 65 12.13 -3.78 -0.39
CA GLY A 65 11.45 -3.33 0.83
C GLY A 65 12.09 -2.11 1.50
N VAL A 66 13.15 -1.55 0.91
CA VAL A 66 13.79 -0.31 1.38
C VAL A 66 12.99 0.91 0.90
N VAL A 67 12.97 1.96 1.72
CA VAL A 67 12.41 3.27 1.36
C VAL A 67 13.35 4.39 1.77
N ASP A 68 13.47 5.38 0.89
CA ASP A 68 14.05 6.69 1.21
C ASP A 68 12.90 7.72 1.25
N ILE A 69 12.74 8.44 2.36
CA ILE A 69 11.67 9.44 2.56
C ILE A 69 12.23 10.79 2.98
N ALA A 70 11.83 11.85 2.29
CA ALA A 70 12.01 13.23 2.69
C ALA A 70 10.64 13.80 3.07
N PRO A 71 10.33 14.02 4.37
CA PRO A 71 9.06 14.61 4.80
C PRO A 71 9.06 16.14 4.67
N GLY A 72 9.61 16.63 3.56
CA GLY A 72 9.99 18.03 3.34
C GLY A 72 11.41 18.35 3.80
N GLY A 73 11.90 19.51 3.37
CA GLY A 73 13.24 20.00 3.68
C GLY A 73 14.35 19.31 2.87
N ASP A 74 15.57 19.33 3.42
CA ASP A 74 16.80 18.81 2.81
C ASP A 74 17.29 17.47 3.41
N VAL A 75 16.49 16.86 4.31
CA VAL A 75 16.86 15.63 5.02
C VAL A 75 16.10 14.43 4.45
N ILE A 76 16.85 13.38 4.10
CA ILE A 76 16.32 12.08 3.68
C ILE A 76 16.53 11.05 4.78
N TYR A 77 15.46 10.39 5.18
CA TYR A 77 15.48 9.27 6.10
C TYR A 77 15.35 7.95 5.35
N ARG A 78 16.22 6.99 5.68
CA ARG A 78 16.13 5.63 5.16
C ARG A 78 15.37 4.75 6.13
N GLY A 79 14.56 3.83 5.59
CA GLY A 79 13.80 2.88 6.38
C GLY A 79 13.28 1.72 5.57
N THR A 80 12.21 1.11 6.09
CA THR A 80 11.48 0.02 5.42
C THR A 80 10.01 0.40 5.26
N TYR A 81 9.33 -0.26 4.33
CA TYR A 81 7.90 -0.05 4.13
C TYR A 81 7.10 -1.35 4.13
N LYS A 82 5.80 -1.22 4.41
CA LYS A 82 4.81 -2.30 4.28
C LYS A 82 3.56 -1.77 3.58
N ILE A 83 3.09 -2.52 2.60
CA ILE A 83 1.82 -2.26 1.92
C ILE A 83 0.78 -3.27 2.43
N ASN A 84 -0.42 -2.79 2.72
CA ASN A 84 -1.56 -3.63 3.06
C ASN A 84 -2.84 -2.99 2.49
N GLY A 85 -3.27 -3.48 1.35
CA GLY A 85 -4.40 -2.96 0.58
C GLY A 85 -4.14 -1.51 0.16
N LYS A 86 -4.84 -0.57 0.81
CA LYS A 86 -4.74 0.87 0.55
C LYS A 86 -3.78 1.61 1.49
N ASN A 87 -3.10 0.91 2.38
CA ASN A 87 -2.23 1.54 3.37
C ASN A 87 -0.78 1.27 3.03
N LEU A 88 0.02 2.33 2.97
CA LEU A 88 1.48 2.27 2.93
C LEU A 88 2.00 2.79 4.27
N LYS A 89 2.74 1.95 4.99
CA LYS A 89 3.39 2.32 6.25
C LYS A 89 4.89 2.36 6.04
N ILE A 90 5.52 3.48 6.36
CA ILE A 90 6.97 3.66 6.31
C ILE A 90 7.49 3.74 7.75
N SER A 91 8.56 3.02 8.04
CA SER A 91 9.24 3.02 9.34
C SER A 91 10.72 3.30 9.14
N THR A 92 11.20 4.38 9.74
CA THR A 92 12.62 4.76 9.85
C THR A 92 13.05 4.59 11.30
N ASP A 93 14.35 4.74 11.59
CA ASP A 93 14.85 4.69 12.97
C ASP A 93 14.31 5.82 13.85
N GLN A 94 13.92 6.94 13.24
CA GLN A 94 13.51 8.14 13.97
C GLN A 94 11.99 8.32 14.00
N MET A 95 11.29 7.91 12.94
CA MET A 95 9.89 8.25 12.75
C MET A 95 9.14 7.29 11.83
N LYS A 96 7.82 7.29 11.98
CA LYS A 96 6.88 6.47 11.20
C LYS A 96 5.94 7.38 10.43
N PHE A 97 5.66 7.00 9.19
CA PHE A 97 4.76 7.73 8.32
C PHE A 97 3.67 6.80 7.79
N ASN A 98 2.45 7.31 7.68
CA ASN A 98 1.33 6.56 7.16
C ASN A 98 0.79 7.27 5.92
N PHE A 99 0.64 6.50 4.85
CA PHE A 99 0.10 6.97 3.59
C PHE A 99 -1.17 6.17 3.25
N GLU A 100 -2.12 6.83 2.62
CA GLU A 100 -3.19 6.21 1.86
C GLU A 100 -2.78 6.11 0.40
N ILE A 101 -2.90 4.91 -0.18
CA ILE A 101 -2.68 4.67 -1.60
C ILE A 101 -3.97 5.03 -2.33
N LEU A 102 -3.94 6.11 -3.11
CA LEU A 102 -5.08 6.56 -3.90
C LEU A 102 -5.16 5.80 -5.23
N SER A 103 -4.01 5.51 -5.84
CA SER A 103 -3.84 4.74 -7.07
C SER A 103 -2.42 4.16 -7.15
N GLU A 104 -2.08 3.47 -8.24
CA GLU A 104 -0.71 3.02 -8.48
C GLU A 104 0.30 4.17 -8.67
N THR A 105 -0.20 5.39 -8.94
CA THR A 105 0.60 6.58 -9.24
C THR A 105 0.42 7.71 -8.24
N GLU A 106 -0.46 7.57 -7.24
CA GLU A 106 -0.72 8.63 -6.26
C GLU A 106 -0.86 8.06 -4.84
N ILE A 107 -0.16 8.71 -3.90
CA ILE A 107 -0.22 8.43 -2.47
C ILE A 107 -0.51 9.72 -1.71
N LYS A 108 -1.19 9.60 -0.56
CA LYS A 108 -1.53 10.73 0.31
C LYS A 108 -0.98 10.49 1.70
N GLU A 109 -0.13 11.39 2.17
CA GLU A 109 0.36 11.42 3.54
C GLU A 109 -0.81 11.74 4.49
N LYS A 110 -0.98 10.98 5.57
CA LYS A 110 -2.20 11.03 6.41
C LYS A 110 -2.20 12.13 7.47
N GLN A 111 -1.05 12.63 7.92
CA GLN A 111 -0.95 13.64 8.98
C GLN A 111 -1.31 15.05 8.48
N TYR A 112 -0.76 15.44 7.33
CA TYR A 112 -0.93 16.77 6.72
C TYR A 112 -1.80 16.74 5.47
N GLY A 113 -2.09 15.55 4.93
CA GLY A 113 -2.90 15.41 3.73
C GLY A 113 -2.14 15.66 2.43
N THR A 114 -0.81 15.74 2.48
CA THR A 114 0.05 15.99 1.32
C THR A 114 -0.11 14.90 0.26
N ILE A 115 -0.37 15.30 -0.98
CA ILE A 115 -0.49 14.38 -2.12
C ILE A 115 0.86 14.29 -2.81
N LEU A 116 1.35 13.06 -3.02
CA LEU A 116 2.53 12.79 -3.82
C LEU A 116 2.14 11.96 -5.05
N ARG A 117 2.74 12.28 -6.19
CA ARG A 117 2.53 11.61 -7.46
C ARG A 117 3.81 10.95 -7.95
N LEU A 118 3.66 9.77 -8.56
CA LEU A 118 4.73 9.05 -9.22
C LEU A 118 5.37 9.92 -10.30
N ILE A 119 6.68 10.07 -10.25
CA ILE A 119 7.48 10.78 -11.25
C ILE A 119 8.23 9.77 -12.13
N PRO A 120 8.53 10.12 -13.40
CA PRO A 120 9.31 9.29 -14.31
C PRO A 120 10.72 8.96 -13.82
#